data_AF-A0A1Y1HKF0-F1
#
_entry.id   AF-A0A1Y1HKF0-F1
#
_cell.length_a   1.000
_cell.length_b   1.000
_cell.length_c   1.000
_cell.angle_alpha   90.00
_cell.angle_beta   90.00
_cell.angle_gamma   90.00
#
_symmetry.space_group_name_H-M   'P 1'
#
loop_
_entity.id
_entity.type
_entity.pdbx_description
1 polymer ?
#
loop_
_entity_poly.entity_id
_entity_poly.type
_entity_poly.pdbx_seq_one_letter_code
_entity_poly.pdbx_strand_id
1 'polypeptide(L)'
;MSKSGPEFCLAVVVGGTGDPHLVLTVPQSGQQLTWDFHGKGNQSYCMITDNSLSLNARMFNLPPDVNILHRAVEAEDSFFEGTWIDAIGVIYSKPEDDNHERALAIVLNQTSARTDLEEPFAILYSGDDTQISVPEGVSTWTSPDETFSIKYHSEFRTFVEITIPDHLKMEVRVEADSEIISDPPIYSLSFDIQMIATTPEVHGFVGQMYAPGAIEERLQMGTLEGLLHREYVEGTDDDYATSGLTATDCSFSRFKKVRRTKCLWRA
;
A
#
# COMPACT_ATOMS: atom_id res chain seq x y z
N MET A 1 19.77 -32.69 -10.59
CA MET A 1 19.71 -31.77 -9.42
C MET A 1 18.79 -30.61 -9.80
N SER A 2 17.53 -30.68 -9.39
CA SER A 2 16.56 -29.59 -9.60
C SER A 2 16.90 -28.48 -8.61
N LYS A 3 17.23 -27.28 -9.10
CA LYS A 3 17.29 -26.08 -8.25
C LYS A 3 15.85 -25.69 -7.97
N SER A 4 15.33 -26.04 -6.79
CA SER A 4 14.08 -25.48 -6.29
C SER A 4 14.31 -23.99 -6.01
N GLY A 5 13.80 -23.13 -6.91
CA GLY A 5 13.71 -21.69 -6.64
C GLY A 5 12.76 -21.40 -5.47
N PRO A 6 12.78 -20.18 -4.90
CA PRO A 6 11.81 -19.77 -3.89
C PRO A 6 10.40 -19.94 -4.43
N GLU A 7 9.55 -20.57 -3.63
CA GLU A 7 8.16 -20.89 -3.94
C GLU A 7 7.34 -19.63 -3.62
N PHE A 8 7.17 -18.75 -4.60
CA PHE A 8 6.33 -17.56 -4.47
C PHE A 8 4.86 -17.96 -4.49
N CYS A 9 4.08 -17.42 -3.56
CA CYS A 9 2.64 -17.63 -3.54
C CYS A 9 1.95 -16.56 -4.44
N LEU A 10 0.80 -16.91 -5.02
CA LEU A 10 0.12 -16.30 -6.19
C LEU A 10 0.12 -14.77 -6.33
N ALA A 11 -0.08 -14.30 -7.58
CA ALA A 11 -0.50 -12.93 -7.86
C ALA A 11 -1.87 -12.65 -7.21
N VAL A 12 -1.92 -11.58 -6.42
CA VAL A 12 -3.11 -11.11 -5.73
C VAL A 12 -3.50 -9.76 -6.32
N VAL A 13 -4.81 -9.54 -6.53
CA VAL A 13 -5.37 -8.22 -6.83
C VAL A 13 -5.89 -7.64 -5.52
N VAL A 14 -5.17 -6.64 -5.01
CA VAL A 14 -5.58 -5.89 -3.82
C VAL A 14 -5.55 -4.40 -4.12
N GLY A 15 -6.64 -3.71 -3.80
CA GLY A 15 -6.71 -2.27 -3.92
C GLY A 15 -7.07 -1.59 -2.61
N GLY A 16 -6.82 -0.29 -2.58
CA GLY A 16 -7.31 0.62 -1.53
C GLY A 16 -7.73 1.94 -2.16
N THR A 17 -8.86 2.49 -1.76
CA THR A 17 -9.39 3.79 -2.22
C THR A 17 -10.11 4.50 -1.07
N GLY A 18 -10.40 5.79 -1.22
CA GLY A 18 -11.11 6.56 -0.20
C GLY A 18 -10.34 6.63 1.12
N ASP A 19 -11.02 6.29 2.22
CA ASP A 19 -10.69 6.69 3.59
C ASP A 19 -10.29 5.57 4.58
N PRO A 20 -9.25 4.77 4.31
CA PRO A 20 -9.06 3.91 3.15
C PRO A 20 -9.88 2.61 3.27
N HIS A 21 -10.77 2.40 2.30
CA HIS A 21 -11.46 1.14 2.07
C HIS A 21 -10.56 0.18 1.28
N LEU A 22 -10.23 -0.96 1.86
CA LEU A 22 -9.37 -1.97 1.25
C LEU A 22 -10.23 -3.09 0.66
N VAL A 23 -9.80 -3.62 -0.50
CA VAL A 23 -10.48 -4.71 -1.19
C VAL A 23 -9.50 -5.74 -1.70
N LEU A 24 -9.76 -7.00 -1.39
CA LEU A 24 -9.07 -8.17 -1.93
C LEU A 24 -10.02 -8.93 -2.84
N THR A 25 -9.65 -9.12 -4.10
CA THR A 25 -10.39 -10.02 -5.01
C THR A 25 -9.82 -11.41 -4.94
N VAL A 26 -10.62 -12.38 -4.46
CA VAL A 26 -10.19 -13.78 -4.30
C VAL A 26 -9.99 -14.41 -5.69
N PRO A 27 -8.77 -14.88 -6.05
CA PRO A 27 -8.44 -15.29 -7.42
C PRO A 27 -9.31 -16.41 -8.01
N GLN A 28 -9.84 -17.30 -7.16
CA GLN A 28 -10.58 -18.49 -7.61
C GLN A 28 -12.09 -18.25 -7.72
N SER A 29 -12.65 -17.41 -6.85
CA SER A 29 -14.10 -17.17 -6.78
C SER A 29 -14.52 -15.82 -7.36
N GLY A 30 -13.60 -14.86 -7.47
CA GLY A 30 -13.92 -13.47 -7.77
C GLY A 30 -14.67 -12.75 -6.64
N GLN A 31 -14.86 -13.40 -5.50
CA GLN A 31 -15.47 -12.79 -4.33
C GLN A 31 -14.56 -11.67 -3.81
N GLN A 32 -15.18 -10.56 -3.42
CA GLN A 32 -14.47 -9.45 -2.78
C GLN A 32 -14.54 -9.60 -1.25
N LEU A 33 -13.37 -9.47 -0.62
CA LEU A 33 -13.23 -9.26 0.81
C LEU A 33 -12.87 -7.80 1.02
N THR A 34 -13.64 -7.09 1.83
CA THR A 34 -13.44 -5.66 2.13
C THR A 34 -13.17 -5.47 3.60
N TRP A 35 -12.34 -4.49 3.95
CA TRP A 35 -12.08 -4.08 5.33
C TRP A 35 -11.43 -2.71 5.38
N ASP A 36 -11.50 -2.07 6.55
CA ASP A 36 -10.90 -0.76 6.75
C ASP A 36 -9.69 -0.80 7.67
N PHE A 37 -8.74 0.09 7.42
CA PHE A 37 -7.60 0.35 8.29
C PHE A 37 -7.32 1.85 8.32
N HIS A 38 -7.88 2.56 9.30
CA HIS A 38 -7.73 4.01 9.40
C HIS A 38 -6.40 4.43 10.01
N GLY A 39 -5.93 3.75 11.06
CA GLY A 39 -4.74 4.19 11.81
C GLY A 39 -4.91 5.61 12.38
N LYS A 40 -3.79 6.32 12.51
CA LYS A 40 -3.69 7.70 12.98
C LYS A 40 -2.98 8.56 11.95
N GLY A 41 -3.49 9.75 11.70
CA GLY A 41 -2.85 10.72 10.81
C GLY A 41 -1.42 11.08 11.22
N ASN A 42 -0.62 11.39 10.20
CA ASN A 42 0.82 11.66 10.26
C ASN A 42 1.64 10.50 10.85
N GLN A 43 1.17 9.26 10.67
CA GLN A 43 1.91 8.04 10.99
C GLN A 43 2.00 7.12 9.79
N SER A 44 3.07 6.32 9.74
CA SER A 44 3.28 5.30 8.71
C SER A 44 3.03 3.91 9.28
N TYR A 45 2.43 3.05 8.48
CA TYR A 45 2.06 1.69 8.86
C TYR A 45 2.52 0.67 7.82
N CYS A 46 2.97 -0.50 8.27
CA CYS A 46 3.35 -1.58 7.38
C CYS A 46 2.13 -2.28 6.77
N MET A 47 1.90 -2.00 5.49
CA MET A 47 0.78 -2.49 4.70
C MET A 47 1.00 -3.93 4.27
N ILE A 48 2.16 -4.20 3.69
CA ILE A 48 2.61 -5.53 3.32
C ILE A 48 4.05 -5.66 3.80
N THR A 49 4.40 -6.76 4.45
CA THR A 49 5.77 -7.04 4.84
C THR A 49 6.04 -8.52 4.63
N ASP A 50 7.10 -8.79 3.88
CA ASP A 50 7.58 -10.12 3.56
C ASP A 50 9.11 -10.08 3.41
N ASN A 51 9.75 -11.23 3.22
CA ASN A 51 11.20 -11.36 3.29
C ASN A 51 12.00 -10.42 2.35
N SER A 52 11.53 -10.21 1.12
CA SER A 52 12.22 -9.40 0.11
C SER A 52 11.52 -8.08 -0.22
N LEU A 53 10.31 -7.85 0.29
CA LEU A 53 9.48 -6.70 -0.05
C LEU A 53 8.71 -6.20 1.18
N SER A 54 8.70 -4.88 1.36
CA SER A 54 7.86 -4.21 2.34
C SER A 54 7.16 -3.03 1.67
N LEU A 55 5.85 -2.92 1.84
CA LEU A 55 5.06 -1.76 1.49
C LEU A 55 4.56 -1.08 2.75
N ASN A 56 4.69 0.23 2.82
CA ASN A 56 4.17 1.04 3.90
C ASN A 56 3.21 2.10 3.35
N ALA A 57 2.20 2.46 4.14
CA ALA A 57 1.31 3.58 3.85
C ALA A 57 1.44 4.64 4.94
N ARG A 58 1.48 5.92 4.56
CA ARG A 58 1.33 7.03 5.51
C ARG A 58 -0.10 7.52 5.48
N MET A 59 -0.67 7.63 6.68
CA MET A 59 -2.00 8.16 6.89
C MET A 59 -1.95 9.66 7.16
N PHE A 60 -2.97 10.40 6.74
CA PHE A 60 -3.20 11.79 7.13
C PHE A 60 -4.67 12.02 7.52
N ASN A 61 -4.90 12.99 8.40
CA ASN A 61 -6.23 13.38 8.85
C ASN A 61 -6.74 14.58 8.05
N LEU A 62 -7.98 15.00 8.31
CA LEU A 62 -8.58 16.18 7.71
C LEU A 62 -7.65 17.40 7.84
N PRO A 63 -7.22 18.00 6.71
CA PRO A 63 -6.36 19.17 6.75
C PRO A 63 -7.08 20.36 7.43
N PRO A 64 -6.37 21.17 8.23
CA PRO A 64 -6.98 22.23 9.03
C PRO A 64 -7.54 23.39 8.18
N ASP A 65 -7.13 23.50 6.91
CA ASP A 65 -7.58 24.50 5.95
C ASP A 65 -8.85 24.09 5.19
N VAL A 66 -9.35 22.87 5.40
CA VAL A 66 -10.47 22.30 4.66
C VAL A 66 -11.79 22.57 5.38
N ASN A 67 -12.76 23.14 4.66
CA ASN A 67 -14.14 23.28 5.13
C ASN A 67 -15.01 22.17 4.56
N ILE A 68 -15.63 21.38 5.43
CA ILE A 68 -16.56 20.34 5.00
C ILE A 68 -17.89 20.99 4.60
N LEU A 69 -18.29 20.77 3.34
CA LEU A 69 -19.54 21.29 2.77
C LEU A 69 -20.66 20.26 2.87
N HIS A 70 -20.34 18.98 2.65
CA HIS A 70 -21.28 17.87 2.73
C HIS A 70 -20.56 16.57 3.12
N ARG A 71 -21.26 15.70 3.85
CA ARG A 71 -20.86 14.31 4.11
C ARG A 71 -21.99 13.41 3.63
N ALA A 72 -21.66 12.32 2.94
CA ALA A 72 -22.62 11.27 2.62
C ALA A 72 -23.28 10.77 3.92
N VAL A 73 -24.61 10.62 3.90
CA VAL A 73 -25.46 10.40 5.09
C VAL A 73 -25.29 8.99 5.70
N GLU A 74 -24.51 8.11 5.07
CA GLU A 74 -24.31 6.71 5.48
C GLU A 74 -23.16 6.49 6.47
N ALA A 75 -22.44 7.53 6.90
CA ALA A 75 -21.44 7.39 7.96
C ALA A 75 -22.15 7.07 9.30
N GLU A 76 -22.35 5.78 9.58
CA GLU A 76 -22.87 5.27 10.85
C GLU A 76 -22.02 5.74 12.05
N ASP A 77 -20.79 6.18 11.79
CA ASP A 77 -19.92 6.78 12.79
C ASP A 77 -19.83 8.31 12.66
N SER A 78 -20.72 9.00 13.38
CA SER A 78 -20.69 10.46 13.51
C SER A 78 -19.39 11.02 14.11
N PHE A 79 -18.48 10.16 14.61
CA PHE A 79 -17.20 10.53 15.18
C PHE A 79 -16.00 10.31 14.23
N PHE A 80 -16.20 9.74 13.05
CA PHE A 80 -15.11 9.60 12.09
C PHE A 80 -14.72 10.97 11.51
N GLU A 81 -13.47 11.36 11.72
CA GLU A 81 -12.91 12.65 11.28
C GLU A 81 -12.21 12.55 9.91
N GLY A 82 -12.19 11.38 9.27
CA GLY A 82 -11.52 11.17 7.98
C GLY A 82 -10.04 10.83 8.15
N THR A 83 -9.62 9.66 7.69
CA THR A 83 -8.21 9.30 7.55
C THR A 83 -7.96 8.73 6.16
N TRP A 84 -6.91 9.18 5.51
CA TRP A 84 -6.61 8.86 4.11
C TRP A 84 -5.13 8.52 3.95
N ILE A 85 -4.76 7.92 2.81
CA ILE A 85 -3.36 7.68 2.45
C ILE A 85 -2.84 8.88 1.65
N ASP A 86 -1.71 9.48 2.06
CA ASP A 86 -1.00 10.51 1.27
C ASP A 86 0.39 10.06 0.82
N ALA A 87 0.89 8.92 1.29
CA ALA A 87 2.16 8.41 0.83
C ALA A 87 2.25 6.88 0.87
N ILE A 88 2.97 6.32 -0.09
CA ILE A 88 3.29 4.90 -0.16
C ILE A 88 4.81 4.73 -0.27
N GLY A 89 5.35 3.85 0.57
CA GLY A 89 6.74 3.43 0.54
C GLY A 89 6.85 2.01 0.01
N VAL A 90 7.77 1.77 -0.91
CA VAL A 90 8.11 0.44 -1.44
C VAL A 90 9.56 0.16 -1.09
N ILE A 91 9.83 -0.84 -0.27
CA ILE A 91 11.17 -1.27 0.12
C ILE A 91 11.41 -2.65 -0.47
N TYR A 92 12.53 -2.82 -1.17
CA TYR A 92 12.90 -4.06 -1.82
C TYR A 92 14.34 -4.43 -1.49
N SER A 93 14.59 -5.73 -1.28
CA SER A 93 15.92 -6.30 -1.15
C SER A 93 15.96 -7.66 -1.81
N LYS A 94 17.04 -7.95 -2.54
CA LYS A 94 17.26 -9.30 -3.05
C LYS A 94 17.73 -10.21 -1.91
N PRO A 95 17.28 -11.48 -1.84
CA PRO A 95 17.74 -12.43 -0.83
C PRO A 95 19.25 -12.67 -0.86
N GLU A 96 19.87 -12.59 -2.05
CA GLU A 96 21.31 -12.69 -2.24
C GLU A 96 22.09 -11.42 -1.84
N ASP A 97 21.40 -10.34 -1.49
CA ASP A 97 21.99 -9.03 -1.27
C ASP A 97 21.57 -8.40 0.07
N ASP A 98 22.11 -8.95 1.16
CA ASP A 98 21.71 -8.62 2.54
C ASP A 98 21.96 -7.15 2.93
N ASN A 99 22.81 -6.41 2.18
CA ASN A 99 23.23 -5.05 2.55
C ASN A 99 22.71 -3.94 1.62
N HIS A 100 22.03 -4.26 0.52
CA HIS A 100 21.65 -3.26 -0.47
C HIS A 100 20.12 -3.19 -0.58
N GLU A 101 19.51 -2.43 0.32
CA GLU A 101 18.08 -2.10 0.25
C GLU A 101 17.85 -1.02 -0.79
N ARG A 102 16.70 -1.11 -1.45
CA ARG A 102 16.19 -0.11 -2.37
C ARG A 102 14.84 0.34 -1.89
N ALA A 103 14.61 1.63 -1.91
CA ALA A 103 13.33 2.18 -1.51
C ALA A 103 12.81 3.18 -2.54
N LEU A 104 11.50 3.20 -2.70
CA LEU A 104 10.77 4.22 -3.41
C LEU A 104 9.74 4.83 -2.46
N ALA A 105 9.78 6.13 -2.26
CA ALA A 105 8.78 6.89 -1.52
C ALA A 105 7.96 7.71 -2.50
N ILE A 106 6.65 7.50 -2.53
CA ILE A 106 5.69 8.23 -3.36
C ILE A 106 4.84 9.06 -2.41
N VAL A 107 4.88 10.39 -2.55
CA VAL A 107 4.19 11.31 -1.65
C VAL A 107 3.29 12.23 -2.46
N LEU A 108 2.02 12.34 -2.03
CA LEU A 108 1.05 13.27 -2.58
C LEU A 108 1.37 14.69 -2.12
N ASN A 109 1.51 15.61 -3.07
CA ASN A 109 1.52 17.04 -2.82
C ASN A 109 0.09 17.59 -2.97
N GLN A 110 -0.59 17.79 -1.85
CA GLN A 110 -1.96 18.36 -1.79
C GLN A 110 -2.06 19.72 -2.51
N THR A 111 -1.02 20.55 -2.45
CA THR A 111 -1.04 21.87 -3.09
C THR A 111 -1.06 21.72 -4.61
N SER A 112 -0.18 20.89 -5.14
CA SER A 112 -0.09 20.62 -6.59
C SER A 112 -1.38 19.93 -7.08
N ALA A 113 -1.90 18.95 -6.32
CA ALA A 113 -3.15 18.25 -6.64
C ALA A 113 -4.38 19.17 -6.73
N ARG A 114 -4.42 20.27 -5.98
CA ARG A 114 -5.53 21.25 -6.00
C ARG A 114 -5.45 22.28 -7.13
N THR A 115 -4.29 22.41 -7.79
CA THR A 115 -4.08 23.47 -8.79
C THR A 115 -4.07 22.95 -10.23
N ASP A 116 -3.90 21.64 -10.44
CA ASP A 116 -3.72 21.00 -11.75
C ASP A 116 -2.55 21.56 -12.58
N LEU A 117 -1.68 22.39 -12.00
CA LEU A 117 -0.56 23.06 -12.68
C LEU A 117 0.77 22.31 -12.57
N GLU A 118 0.92 21.50 -11.52
CA GLU A 118 2.15 20.82 -11.13
C GLU A 118 1.88 19.33 -10.93
N GLU A 119 2.91 18.50 -11.08
CA GLU A 119 2.78 17.06 -10.81
C GLU A 119 2.44 16.82 -9.33
N PRO A 120 1.35 16.09 -9.03
CA PRO A 120 0.94 15.87 -7.64
C PRO A 120 1.79 14.83 -6.92
N PHE A 121 2.66 14.10 -7.62
CA PHE A 121 3.56 13.11 -7.03
C PHE A 121 4.97 13.66 -6.82
N ALA A 122 5.42 13.66 -5.57
CA ALA A 122 6.84 13.72 -5.25
C ALA A 122 7.35 12.29 -5.06
N ILE A 123 8.17 11.79 -6.01
CA ILE A 123 8.72 10.44 -5.95
C ILE A 123 10.23 10.49 -5.69
N LEU A 124 10.64 9.75 -4.66
CA LEU A 124 12.02 9.69 -4.20
C LEU A 124 12.51 8.25 -4.21
N TYR A 125 13.56 7.98 -4.97
CA TYR A 125 14.29 6.72 -4.91
C TYR A 125 15.47 6.81 -3.95
N SER A 126 15.74 5.73 -3.22
CA SER A 126 16.92 5.56 -2.36
C SER A 126 17.56 4.20 -2.63
N GLY A 127 18.89 4.17 -2.81
CA GLY A 127 19.67 2.94 -2.98
C GLY A 127 21.17 3.19 -2.91
N ASP A 128 21.94 2.28 -2.30
CA ASP A 128 23.40 2.32 -2.16
C ASP A 128 23.97 3.73 -1.91
N ASP A 129 23.48 4.38 -0.84
CA ASP A 129 23.85 5.74 -0.42
C ASP A 129 23.46 6.89 -1.37
N THR A 130 22.72 6.59 -2.43
CA THR A 130 22.16 7.60 -3.34
C THR A 130 20.68 7.82 -3.07
N GLN A 131 20.28 9.08 -3.15
CA GLN A 131 18.89 9.50 -3.07
C GLN A 131 18.60 10.38 -4.29
N ILE A 132 17.60 9.98 -5.07
CA ILE A 132 17.30 10.58 -6.37
C ILE A 132 15.83 10.98 -6.38
N SER A 133 15.56 12.28 -6.54
CA SER A 133 14.22 12.74 -6.88
C SER A 133 13.95 12.36 -8.33
N VAL A 134 12.86 11.64 -8.56
CA VAL A 134 12.40 11.33 -9.92
C VAL A 134 12.10 12.67 -10.61
N PRO A 135 12.68 12.95 -11.80
CA PRO A 135 12.46 14.21 -12.47
C PRO A 135 11.01 14.36 -12.93
N GLU A 136 10.43 15.53 -12.75
CA GLU A 136 9.15 15.90 -13.37
C GLU A 136 9.25 15.90 -14.90
N GLY A 137 8.14 15.69 -15.58
CA GLY A 137 8.02 15.74 -17.04
C GLY A 137 8.40 14.43 -17.75
N VAL A 138 8.98 13.43 -17.06
CA VAL A 138 9.32 12.14 -17.68
C VAL A 138 8.10 11.24 -17.84
N SER A 139 7.93 10.58 -18.98
CA SER A 139 6.84 9.61 -19.16
C SER A 139 7.15 8.25 -18.51
N THR A 140 8.43 7.90 -18.49
CA THR A 140 8.96 6.71 -17.84
C THR A 140 10.28 7.06 -17.18
N TRP A 141 10.48 6.53 -15.98
CA TRP A 141 11.74 6.61 -15.25
C TRP A 141 12.15 5.22 -14.79
N THR A 142 13.44 4.93 -14.83
CA THR A 142 14.01 3.69 -14.32
C THR A 142 15.13 4.03 -13.37
N SER A 143 15.21 3.32 -12.24
CA SER A 143 16.27 3.54 -11.28
C SER A 143 17.64 3.19 -11.86
N PRO A 144 18.74 3.79 -11.35
CA PRO A 144 20.08 3.55 -11.90
C PRO A 144 20.53 2.08 -11.88
N ASP A 145 20.01 1.31 -10.94
CA ASP A 145 20.26 -0.13 -10.78
C ASP A 145 19.23 -1.01 -11.50
N GLU A 146 18.32 -0.42 -12.27
CA GLU A 146 17.27 -1.08 -13.04
C GLU A 146 16.27 -1.89 -12.20
N THR A 147 16.25 -1.69 -10.88
CA THR A 147 15.34 -2.38 -9.96
C THR A 147 13.91 -1.86 -10.06
N PHE A 148 13.74 -0.54 -10.14
CA PHE A 148 12.44 0.12 -10.19
C PHE A 148 12.19 0.74 -11.56
N SER A 149 10.97 0.58 -12.07
CA SER A 149 10.45 1.36 -13.19
C SER A 149 9.16 2.05 -12.78
N ILE A 150 9.04 3.32 -13.16
CA ILE A 150 7.85 4.15 -12.97
C ILE A 150 7.37 4.59 -14.33
N LYS A 151 6.08 4.43 -14.61
CA LYS A 151 5.44 4.89 -15.83
C LYS A 151 4.24 5.75 -15.51
N TYR A 152 4.17 6.94 -16.09
CA TYR A 152 3.05 7.85 -15.95
C TYR A 152 2.02 7.56 -17.05
N HIS A 153 0.74 7.54 -16.68
CA HIS A 153 -0.36 7.12 -17.56
C HIS A 153 -1.38 8.21 -17.88
N SER A 154 -1.42 9.31 -17.12
CA SER A 154 -2.32 10.43 -17.36
C SER A 154 -1.55 11.68 -17.80
N GLU A 155 -2.17 12.51 -18.65
CA GLU A 155 -1.60 13.80 -19.07
C GLU A 155 -1.40 14.73 -17.86
N PHE A 156 -2.33 14.68 -16.90
CA PHE A 156 -2.26 15.37 -15.60
C PHE A 156 -1.36 14.67 -14.58
N ARG A 157 -0.78 13.52 -14.93
CA ARG A 157 0.21 12.80 -14.12
C ARG A 157 -0.26 12.46 -12.70
N THR A 158 -1.56 12.27 -12.55
CA THR A 158 -2.28 11.76 -11.39
C THR A 158 -2.31 10.24 -11.31
N PHE A 159 -1.68 9.53 -12.24
CA PHE A 159 -1.66 8.06 -12.28
C PHE A 159 -0.28 7.55 -12.70
N VAL A 160 0.35 6.78 -11.82
CA VAL A 160 1.62 6.08 -12.05
C VAL A 160 1.49 4.57 -11.88
N GLU A 161 2.23 3.82 -12.69
CA GLU A 161 2.49 2.39 -12.55
C GLU A 161 3.92 2.21 -12.04
N ILE A 162 4.09 1.46 -10.95
CA ILE A 162 5.39 1.08 -10.37
C ILE A 162 5.62 -0.40 -10.61
N THR A 163 6.79 -0.75 -11.12
CA THR A 163 7.19 -2.12 -11.40
C THR A 163 8.54 -2.44 -10.78
N ILE A 164 8.61 -3.59 -10.09
CA ILE A 164 9.82 -4.32 -9.75
C ILE A 164 9.73 -5.64 -10.51
N PRO A 165 10.63 -5.94 -11.46
CA PRO A 165 10.55 -7.15 -12.28
C PRO A 165 10.35 -8.41 -11.44
N ASP A 166 9.35 -9.22 -11.82
CA ASP A 166 8.95 -10.47 -11.18
C ASP A 166 8.51 -10.38 -9.70
N HIS A 167 8.43 -9.18 -9.11
CA HIS A 167 8.15 -9.01 -7.67
C HIS A 167 6.98 -8.10 -7.36
N LEU A 168 6.79 -7.02 -8.11
CA LEU A 168 5.73 -6.05 -7.85
C LEU A 168 5.29 -5.39 -9.15
N LYS A 169 3.97 -5.29 -9.34
CA LYS A 169 3.34 -4.39 -10.28
C LYS A 169 2.16 -3.74 -9.57
N MET A 170 2.23 -2.43 -9.37
CA MET A 170 1.17 -1.69 -8.71
C MET A 170 0.87 -0.37 -9.42
N GLU A 171 -0.39 0.03 -9.40
CA GLU A 171 -0.85 1.33 -9.83
C GLU A 171 -1.10 2.20 -8.60
N VAL A 172 -0.76 3.49 -8.69
CA VAL A 172 -1.08 4.50 -7.68
C VAL A 172 -1.73 5.68 -8.38
N ARG A 173 -2.86 6.14 -7.82
CA ARG A 173 -3.67 7.22 -8.39
C ARG A 173 -3.93 8.28 -7.34
N VAL A 174 -3.99 9.52 -7.79
CA VAL A 174 -4.49 10.64 -6.99
C VAL A 174 -5.99 10.75 -7.24
N GLU A 175 -6.78 10.61 -6.18
CA GLU A 175 -8.24 10.69 -6.25
C GLU A 175 -8.75 11.77 -5.30
N ALA A 176 -9.76 12.51 -5.72
CA ALA A 176 -10.49 13.39 -4.84
C ALA A 176 -11.45 12.56 -3.98
N ASP A 177 -11.59 12.94 -2.71
CA ASP A 177 -12.57 12.30 -1.83
C ASP A 177 -14.00 12.52 -2.36
N SER A 178 -14.77 11.44 -2.43
CA SER A 178 -16.13 11.43 -2.96
C SER A 178 -17.21 11.42 -1.88
N GLU A 179 -16.86 11.17 -0.62
CA GLU A 179 -17.79 11.02 0.51
C GLU A 179 -17.88 12.30 1.36
N ILE A 180 -16.74 12.97 1.53
CA ILE A 180 -16.55 14.25 2.21
C ILE A 180 -16.29 15.33 1.15
N ILE A 181 -17.38 15.92 0.67
CA ILE A 181 -17.31 17.08 -0.22
C ILE A 181 -16.86 18.29 0.59
N SER A 182 -15.74 18.88 0.18
CA SER A 182 -15.07 19.92 0.93
C SER A 182 -14.44 20.98 0.03
N ASP A 183 -14.14 22.15 0.62
CA ASP A 183 -13.46 23.25 -0.06
C ASP A 183 -12.31 23.81 0.80
N PRO A 184 -11.05 23.70 0.33
CA PRO A 184 -10.62 23.04 -0.90
C PRO A 184 -10.82 21.51 -0.86
N PRO A 185 -10.89 20.81 -2.02
CA PRO A 185 -11.01 19.36 -2.06
C PRO A 185 -9.86 18.64 -1.36
N ILE A 186 -10.20 17.48 -0.77
CA ILE A 186 -9.23 16.54 -0.21
C ILE A 186 -8.85 15.55 -1.30
N TYR A 187 -7.56 15.37 -1.53
CA TYR A 187 -7.03 14.33 -2.40
C TYR A 187 -6.33 13.24 -1.58
N SER A 188 -6.40 12.01 -2.03
CA SER A 188 -5.74 10.86 -1.42
C SER A 188 -5.07 9.99 -2.48
N LEU A 189 -4.21 9.08 -2.04
CA LEU A 189 -3.65 8.04 -2.87
C LEU A 189 -4.53 6.79 -2.80
N SER A 190 -5.06 6.39 -3.94
CA SER A 190 -5.55 5.02 -4.13
C SER A 190 -4.50 4.17 -4.81
N PHE A 191 -4.58 2.86 -4.61
CA PHE A 191 -3.64 1.92 -5.19
C PHE A 191 -4.33 0.64 -5.65
N ASP A 192 -3.73 -0.01 -6.64
CA ASP A 192 -4.11 -1.35 -7.12
C ASP A 192 -2.83 -2.18 -7.32
N ILE A 193 -2.63 -3.20 -6.49
CA ILE A 193 -1.54 -4.16 -6.61
C ILE A 193 -2.02 -5.25 -7.56
N GLN A 194 -1.48 -5.26 -8.77
CA GLN A 194 -1.83 -6.21 -9.82
C GLN A 194 -1.03 -7.51 -9.73
N MET A 195 0.19 -7.41 -9.20
CA MET A 195 1.07 -8.53 -8.96
C MET A 195 1.98 -8.21 -7.79
N ILE A 196 2.13 -9.16 -6.88
CA ILE A 196 3.10 -9.11 -5.79
C ILE A 196 3.62 -10.52 -5.52
N ALA A 197 4.93 -10.67 -5.40
CA ALA A 197 5.56 -11.95 -5.12
C ALA A 197 5.91 -12.01 -3.63
N THR A 198 5.19 -12.86 -2.88
CA THR A 198 5.41 -13.02 -1.43
C THR A 198 5.59 -14.47 -1.01
N THR A 199 6.17 -14.67 0.17
CA THR A 199 6.25 -15.97 0.85
C THR A 199 4.97 -16.27 1.65
N PRO A 200 4.80 -17.50 2.16
CA PRO A 200 3.75 -17.85 3.12
C PRO A 200 3.73 -17.02 4.40
N GLU A 201 4.82 -16.32 4.72
CA GLU A 201 4.96 -15.58 5.98
C GLU A 201 4.55 -14.12 5.87
N VAL A 202 4.04 -13.71 4.69
CA VAL A 202 3.56 -12.36 4.41
C VAL A 202 2.62 -11.86 5.50
N HIS A 203 2.83 -10.62 5.92
CA HIS A 203 2.05 -9.96 6.95
C HIS A 203 1.83 -8.49 6.59
N GLY A 204 1.29 -7.73 7.53
CA GLY A 204 0.89 -6.32 7.35
C GLY A 204 -0.63 -6.23 7.34
N PHE A 205 -1.19 -5.03 7.48
CA PHE A 205 -2.66 -4.87 7.54
C PHE A 205 -3.36 -5.26 6.22
N VAL A 206 -2.61 -5.35 5.11
CA VAL A 206 -3.05 -5.95 3.85
C VAL A 206 -2.45 -7.34 3.66
N GLY A 207 -1.15 -7.50 3.89
CA GLY A 207 -0.44 -8.74 3.55
C GLY A 207 -1.00 -10.01 4.22
N GLN A 208 -1.44 -9.89 5.48
CA GLN A 208 -2.03 -11.01 6.21
C GLN A 208 -3.35 -11.51 5.58
N MET A 209 -4.03 -10.66 4.80
CA MET A 209 -5.38 -10.92 4.30
C MET A 209 -5.42 -11.99 3.21
N TYR A 210 -4.27 -12.23 2.57
CA TYR A 210 -4.09 -13.25 1.55
C TYR A 210 -2.99 -14.27 1.90
N ALA A 211 -2.47 -14.24 3.14
CA ALA A 211 -1.58 -15.28 3.62
C ALA A 211 -2.24 -16.68 3.52
N PRO A 212 -1.49 -17.78 3.43
CA PRO A 212 -2.10 -19.11 3.30
C PRO A 212 -3.10 -19.42 4.43
N GLY A 213 -4.33 -19.79 4.05
CA GLY A 213 -5.45 -20.04 4.98
C GLY A 213 -6.26 -18.79 5.38
N ALA A 214 -5.73 -17.59 5.13
CA ALA A 214 -6.32 -16.33 5.59
C ALA A 214 -7.75 -16.09 5.06
N ILE A 215 -7.95 -16.30 3.77
CA ILE A 215 -9.23 -16.06 3.09
C ILE A 215 -10.32 -16.96 3.65
N GLU A 216 -10.04 -18.26 3.85
CA GLU A 216 -11.01 -19.20 4.40
C GLU A 216 -11.40 -18.83 5.83
N GLU A 217 -10.41 -18.47 6.65
CA GLU A 217 -10.65 -18.02 8.03
C GLU A 217 -11.54 -16.76 8.08
N ARG A 218 -11.24 -15.76 7.26
CA ARG A 218 -12.02 -14.49 7.19
C ARG A 218 -13.44 -14.72 6.71
N LEU A 219 -13.63 -15.61 5.74
CA LEU A 219 -14.97 -15.98 5.26
C LEU A 219 -15.79 -16.76 6.31
N GLN A 220 -15.14 -17.39 7.29
CA GLN A 220 -15.79 -18.07 8.41
C GLN A 220 -16.03 -17.16 9.62
N MET A 221 -15.36 -16.01 9.69
CA MET A 221 -15.58 -15.04 10.76
C MET A 221 -16.98 -14.44 10.64
N GLY A 222 -17.74 -14.51 11.74
CA GLY A 222 -18.97 -13.73 11.87
C GLY A 222 -18.60 -12.28 12.16
N THR A 223 -18.97 -11.37 11.27
CA THR A 223 -18.71 -9.93 11.45
C THR A 223 -19.80 -9.31 12.29
N LEU A 224 -19.44 -8.40 13.19
CA LEU A 224 -20.46 -7.57 13.83
C LEU A 224 -20.94 -6.51 12.83
N GLU A 225 -22.25 -6.31 12.73
CA GLU A 225 -22.80 -5.20 11.94
C GLU A 225 -22.23 -3.87 12.48
N GLY A 226 -21.73 -3.02 11.58
CA GLY A 226 -21.28 -1.65 11.90
C GLY A 226 -19.78 -1.45 12.20
N LEU A 227 -18.93 -2.48 12.15
CA LEU A 227 -17.48 -2.35 12.42
C LEU A 227 -16.58 -2.37 11.18
N LEU A 228 -17.17 -2.23 9.97
CA LEU A 228 -16.48 -2.14 8.68
C LEU A 228 -15.32 -3.15 8.51
N HIS A 229 -15.50 -4.32 9.12
CA HIS A 229 -14.58 -5.47 9.08
C HIS A 229 -13.14 -5.19 9.55
N ARG A 230 -12.89 -4.13 10.35
CA ARG A 230 -11.57 -3.91 11.02
C ARG A 230 -11.12 -5.12 11.85
N GLU A 231 -12.08 -5.91 12.30
CA GLU A 231 -11.93 -7.18 13.03
C GLU A 231 -11.09 -8.22 12.28
N TYR A 232 -11.05 -8.15 10.94
CA TYR A 232 -10.26 -9.09 10.12
C TYR A 232 -8.75 -8.85 10.20
N VAL A 233 -8.35 -7.66 10.66
CA VAL A 233 -6.94 -7.27 10.79
C VAL A 233 -6.47 -7.61 12.21
N GLU A 234 -5.58 -8.58 12.31
CA GLU A 234 -5.00 -9.00 13.60
C GLU A 234 -4.22 -7.85 14.25
N GLY A 235 -4.23 -7.75 15.58
CA GLY A 235 -3.44 -6.75 16.29
C GLY A 235 -3.99 -5.32 16.25
N THR A 236 -3.31 -4.43 16.96
CA THR A 236 -3.66 -3.02 17.09
C THR A 236 -2.95 -2.18 16.02
N ASP A 237 -3.43 -0.96 15.78
CA ASP A 237 -2.80 -0.06 14.79
C ASP A 237 -1.33 0.22 15.16
N ASP A 238 -1.03 0.32 16.46
CA ASP A 238 0.33 0.57 16.96
C ASP A 238 1.28 -0.60 16.65
N ASP A 239 0.78 -1.83 16.46
CA ASP A 239 1.60 -2.98 16.05
C ASP A 239 2.07 -2.88 14.58
N TYR A 240 1.34 -2.12 13.76
CA TYR A 240 1.67 -1.85 12.36
C TYR A 240 2.50 -0.58 12.18
N ALA A 241 2.57 0.29 13.20
CA ALA A 241 3.32 1.54 13.11
C ALA A 241 4.80 1.29 12.80
N THR A 242 5.34 2.08 11.87
CA THR A 242 6.76 2.07 11.46
C THR A 242 7.34 3.47 11.65
N SER A 243 8.65 3.57 11.90
CA SER A 243 9.29 4.87 12.17
C SER A 243 9.32 5.83 10.97
N GLY A 244 9.04 5.33 9.76
CA GLY A 244 8.94 6.15 8.57
C GLY A 244 8.46 5.37 7.35
N LEU A 245 8.22 6.11 6.27
CA LEU A 245 7.63 5.57 5.03
C LEU A 245 8.51 4.48 4.40
N THR A 246 9.82 4.57 4.52
CA THR A 246 10.77 3.58 3.98
C THR A 246 11.44 2.74 5.08
N ALA A 247 10.90 2.75 6.31
CA ALA A 247 11.41 1.95 7.42
C ALA A 247 10.72 0.58 7.51
N THR A 248 11.43 -0.41 8.06
CA THR A 248 10.99 -1.82 8.09
C THR A 248 10.88 -2.35 9.51
N ASP A 249 10.60 -1.47 10.47
CA ASP A 249 10.72 -1.72 11.92
C ASP A 249 9.39 -1.90 12.67
N CYS A 250 8.26 -2.07 11.96
CA CYS A 250 6.99 -2.40 12.62
C CYS A 250 7.04 -3.74 13.36
N SER A 251 6.20 -3.91 14.39
CA SER A 251 6.18 -5.11 15.24
C SER A 251 5.99 -6.40 14.45
N PHE A 252 5.13 -6.34 13.43
CA PHE A 252 4.85 -7.46 12.54
C PHE A 252 5.82 -7.64 11.36
N SER A 253 6.85 -6.79 11.23
CA SER A 253 7.78 -6.81 10.10
C SER A 253 8.30 -8.23 9.83
N ARG A 254 8.33 -8.61 8.56
CA ARG A 254 8.90 -9.86 8.03
C ARG A 254 10.09 -9.59 7.12
N PHE A 255 10.35 -8.32 6.81
CA PHE A 255 11.43 -7.90 5.94
C PHE A 255 12.79 -8.39 6.43
N LYS A 256 13.52 -9.09 5.54
CA LYS A 256 14.79 -9.76 5.83
C LYS A 256 14.78 -10.75 7.00
N LYS A 257 13.60 -11.17 7.49
CA LYS A 257 13.50 -12.20 8.53
C LYS A 257 13.51 -13.58 7.88
N VAL A 258 14.71 -14.09 7.58
CA VAL A 258 14.85 -15.43 6.98
C VAL A 258 14.27 -16.51 7.89
N ARG A 259 13.09 -17.04 7.52
CA ARG A 259 12.63 -18.35 7.97
C ARG A 259 12.30 -19.21 6.76
N ARG A 260 12.92 -20.40 6.72
CA ARG A 260 12.76 -21.37 5.63
C ARG A 260 11.47 -22.14 5.83
N THR A 261 10.36 -21.63 5.31
CA THR A 261 9.10 -22.36 5.26
C THR A 261 8.68 -22.56 3.80
N LYS A 262 8.41 -23.80 3.39
CA LYS A 262 7.98 -24.14 2.02
C LYS A 262 6.51 -23.74 1.83
N CYS A 263 6.16 -23.22 0.65
CA CYS A 263 4.78 -22.86 0.30
C CYS A 263 4.03 -24.16 -0.05
N LEU A 264 3.39 -24.80 0.94
CA LEU A 264 2.58 -26.02 0.71
C LEU A 264 1.15 -25.63 0.32
N TRP A 265 0.90 -25.35 -0.96
CA TRP A 265 -0.47 -25.40 -1.48
C TRP A 265 -0.80 -26.84 -1.87
N ARG A 266 -1.83 -27.42 -1.23
CA ARG A 266 -2.57 -28.53 -1.84
C ARG A 266 -3.68 -27.90 -2.67
N ALA A 267 -3.58 -28.05 -3.98
CA ALA A 267 -4.72 -27.94 -4.88
C ALA A 267 -5.73 -29.05 -4.60
#